data_AF-A0A494VW39-F1
#
_entry.id   AF-A0A494VW39-F1
#
_cell.length_a   1.000
_cell.length_b   1.000
_cell.length_c   1.000
_cell.angle_alpha   90.00
_cell.angle_beta   90.00
_cell.angle_gamma   90.00
#
_symmetry.space_group_name_H-M   'P 1'
#
loop_
_entity.id
_entity.type
_entity.pdbx_description
1 polymer ?
#
loop_
_entity_poly.entity_id
_entity_poly.type
_entity_poly.pdbx_seq_one_letter_code
_entity_poly.pdbx_strand_id
1 'polypeptide(L)' 'MLFTDFEYLDETDSAFKRKVAQQIRNLRKQNRVTQEKFFAETRINIARLETGIIDIRLETLRKICYYFDVSLTGFFQGIS' A
#
# COMPACT_ATOMS: atom_id res chain seq x y z
N MET A 1 25.22 -14.49 14.10
CA MET A 1 24.78 -15.35 12.99
C MET A 1 24.27 -14.41 11.92
N LEU A 2 24.85 -14.43 10.72
CA LEU A 2 24.29 -13.68 9.60
C LEU A 2 23.01 -14.42 9.20
N PHE A 3 21.88 -13.72 9.21
CA PHE A 3 20.65 -14.26 8.64
C PHE A 3 20.87 -14.57 7.17
N THR A 4 20.22 -15.62 6.68
CA THR A 4 20.06 -15.79 5.24
C THR A 4 19.21 -14.64 4.69
N ASP A 5 19.35 -14.31 3.39
CA ASP A 5 18.58 -13.23 2.77
C ASP A 5 17.05 -13.39 2.96
N PHE A 6 16.55 -14.63 3.02
CA PHE A 6 15.14 -14.94 3.23
C PHE A 6 14.68 -14.76 4.69
N GLU A 7 15.50 -15.14 5.68
CA GLU A 7 15.17 -14.90 7.09
C GLU A 7 15.14 -13.40 7.41
N TYR A 8 16.04 -12.62 6.81
CA TYR A 8 16.01 -11.16 6.92
C TYR A 8 14.73 -10.56 6.32
N LEU A 9 14.26 -11.09 5.19
CA LEU A 9 12.99 -10.65 4.59
C LEU A 9 11.81 -10.96 5.52
N ASP A 10 11.75 -12.16 6.09
CA ASP A 10 10.66 -12.53 7.02
C ASP A 10 10.59 -11.61 8.25
N GLU A 11 11.75 -11.21 8.81
CA GLU A 11 11.80 -10.27 9.94
C GLU A 11 11.40 -8.83 9.54
N THR A 12 11.68 -8.43 8.30
CA THR A 12 11.45 -7.06 7.82
C THR A 12 10.14 -6.87 7.06
N ASP A 13 9.44 -7.95 6.75
CA ASP A 13 8.21 -7.99 5.94
C ASP A 13 7.11 -7.09 6.53
N SER A 14 6.97 -7.13 7.86
CA SER A 14 6.04 -6.27 8.58
C SER A 14 6.38 -4.78 8.42
N ALA A 15 7.66 -4.41 8.36
CA ALA A 15 8.08 -3.03 8.13
C ALA A 15 7.80 -2.61 6.68
N PHE A 16 8.04 -3.49 5.71
CA PHE A 16 7.71 -3.25 4.31
C PHE A 16 6.19 -3.05 4.11
N LYS A 17 5.35 -3.92 4.67
CA LYS A 17 3.88 -3.79 4.61
C LYS A 17 3.39 -2.46 5.20
N ARG A 18 3.99 -1.99 6.29
CA ARG A 18 3.70 -0.67 6.87
C ARG A 18 4.08 0.48 5.95
N LYS A 19 5.21 0.41 5.24
CA LYS A 19 5.60 1.43 4.25
C LYS A 19 4.63 1.49 3.07
N VAL A 20 4.21 0.33 2.55
CA VAL A 20 3.19 0.23 1.49
C VAL A 20 1.86 0.83 1.94
N ALA A 21 1.40 0.49 3.14
CA ALA A 21 0.17 1.04 3.71
C ALA A 21 0.24 2.57 3.91
N GLN A 22 1.38 3.07 4.38
CA GLN A 22 1.62 4.49 4.54
C GLN A 22 1.59 5.22 3.19
N GLN A 23 2.13 4.61 2.13
CA GLN A 23 2.08 5.18 0.79
C GLN A 23 0.66 5.28 0.24
N ILE A 24 -0.17 4.24 0.44
CA ILE A 24 -1.60 4.27 0.09
C ILE A 24 -2.29 5.43 0.82
N ARG A 25 -2.01 5.60 2.12
CA ARG A 25 -2.56 6.68 2.93
C ARG A 25 -2.11 8.06 2.45
N ASN A 26 -0.85 8.19 2.04
CA ASN A 26 -0.29 9.42 1.50
C ASN A 26 -0.97 9.82 0.20
N LEU A 27 -1.09 8.89 -0.77
CA LEU A 27 -1.79 9.12 -2.04
C LEU A 27 -3.23 9.60 -1.79
N ARG A 28 -3.96 8.92 -0.89
CA ARG A 28 -5.32 9.31 -0.54
C ARG A 28 -5.39 10.73 0.05
N LYS A 29 -4.50 11.06 0.99
CA LYS A 29 -4.46 12.39 1.63
C LYS A 29 -4.05 13.49 0.66
N GLN A 30 -3.05 13.27 -0.18
CA GLN A 30 -2.58 14.22 -1.20
C GLN A 30 -3.70 14.55 -2.20
N ASN A 31 -4.49 13.54 -2.58
CA ASN A 31 -5.66 13.69 -3.45
C ASN A 31 -6.92 14.17 -2.71
N ARG A 32 -6.85 14.44 -1.39
CA ARG A 32 -7.97 14.89 -0.54
C ARG A 32 -9.19 13.96 -0.59
N VAL A 33 -8.96 12.66 -0.73
CA VAL A 33 -10.02 11.64 -0.79
C VAL A 33 -10.30 11.09 0.61
N THR A 34 -11.57 11.02 1.01
CA THR A 34 -11.96 10.34 2.25
C THR A 34 -12.00 8.83 2.03
N GLN A 35 -11.86 8.04 3.09
CA GLN A 35 -11.98 6.58 2.99
C GLN A 35 -13.39 6.17 2.49
N GLU A 36 -14.42 6.90 2.93
CA GLU A 36 -15.81 6.71 2.49
C GLU A 36 -15.98 6.98 0.99
N LYS A 37 -15.47 8.10 0.47
CA LYS A 37 -15.52 8.43 -0.95
C LYS A 37 -14.84 7.35 -1.79
N PHE A 38 -13.63 6.96 -1.38
CA PHE A 38 -12.89 5.90 -2.07
C PHE A 38 -13.68 4.59 -2.10
N PHE A 39 -14.28 4.19 -0.98
CA PHE A 39 -15.10 2.98 -0.90
C PHE A 39 -16.35 3.08 -1.78
N ALA A 40 -17.04 4.22 -1.79
CA ALA A 40 -18.23 4.44 -2.60
C ALA A 40 -17.94 4.26 -4.10
N GLU A 41 -16.80 4.77 -4.57
CA GLU A 41 -16.41 4.75 -5.99
C GLU A 41 -15.76 3.43 -6.43
N THR A 42 -15.08 2.71 -5.53
CA THR A 42 -14.26 1.53 -5.90
C THR A 42 -14.72 0.21 -5.30
N ARG A 43 -15.58 0.25 -4.27
CA ARG A 43 -15.94 -0.90 -3.40
C ARG A 43 -14.75 -1.55 -2.70
N ILE A 44 -13.61 -0.87 -2.62
CA ILE A 44 -12.41 -1.34 -1.91
C ILE A 44 -12.36 -0.66 -0.54
N ASN A 45 -12.27 -1.46 0.52
CA ASN A 45 -12.06 -0.94 1.86
C ASN A 45 -10.59 -0.54 2.06
N ILE A 46 -10.26 0.69 1.67
CA ILE A 46 -8.90 1.24 1.78
C ILE A 46 -8.45 1.42 3.22
N ALA A 47 -9.38 1.59 4.17
CA ALA A 47 -9.03 1.73 5.59
C ALA A 47 -8.31 0.48 6.12
N ARG A 48 -8.73 -0.72 5.69
CA ARG A 48 -8.03 -1.97 6.05
C ARG A 48 -6.62 -2.02 5.44
N LEU A 49 -6.45 -1.56 4.21
CA LEU A 49 -5.14 -1.55 3.53
C LEU A 49 -4.18 -0.56 4.20
N GLU A 50 -4.68 0.58 4.66
CA GLU A 50 -3.91 1.61 5.37
C GLU A 50 -3.41 1.16 6.75
N THR A 51 -3.82 -0.01 7.25
CA THR A 51 -3.28 -0.58 8.50
C THR A 51 -1.92 -1.25 8.33
N GLY A 52 -1.59 -1.73 7.12
CA GLY A 52 -0.37 -2.52 6.86
C GLY A 52 -0.36 -3.91 7.48
N ILE A 53 -1.50 -4.39 7.99
CA ILE A 53 -1.64 -5.73 8.57
C ILE A 53 -2.04 -6.76 7.50
N ILE A 54 -2.84 -6.34 6.52
CA ILE A 54 -3.35 -7.24 5.48
C ILE A 54 -2.49 -7.20 4.22
N ASP A 55 -2.37 -8.35 3.57
CA ASP A 55 -1.75 -8.42 2.26
C ASP A 55 -2.65 -7.77 1.21
N ILE A 56 -2.02 -6.99 0.32
CA ILE A 56 -2.71 -6.36 -0.79
C ILE A 56 -2.65 -7.29 -2.01
N ARG A 57 -3.82 -7.61 -2.57
CA ARG A 57 -3.89 -8.29 -3.86
C ARG A 57 -3.37 -7.36 -4.96
N LEU A 58 -2.61 -7.89 -5.92
CA LEU A 58 -2.06 -7.10 -7.04
C LEU A 58 -3.15 -6.36 -7.84
N GLU A 59 -4.32 -6.98 -8.04
CA GLU A 59 -5.46 -6.32 -8.70
C GLU A 59 -5.95 -5.10 -7.91
N THR A 60 -6.00 -5.20 -6.58
CA THR A 60 -6.39 -4.10 -5.69
C THR A 60 -5.37 -2.97 -5.78
N LEU A 61 -4.07 -3.29 -5.76
CA LEU A 61 -3.01 -2.31 -5.93
C LEU A 61 -3.12 -1.59 -7.28
N ARG A 62 -3.35 -2.32 -8.37
CA ARG A 62 -3.56 -1.75 -9.71
C ARG A 62 -4.74 -0.78 -9.73
N LYS A 63 -5.85 -1.11 -9.08
CA LYS A 63 -7.04 -0.23 -8.98
C LYS A 63 -6.74 1.04 -8.17
N ILE A 64 -5.97 0.94 -7.08
CA ILE A 64 -5.52 2.11 -6.30
C ILE A 64 -4.64 3.02 -7.16
N CYS A 65 -3.67 2.43 -7.86
CA CYS A 65 -2.77 3.18 -8.74
C CYS A 65 -3.55 3.91 -9.85
N TYR A 66 -4.48 3.21 -10.49
CA TYR A 66 -5.37 3.81 -11.50
C TYR A 66 -6.25 4.93 -10.92
N TYR A 67 -6.84 4.71 -9.74
CA TYR A 67 -7.71 5.69 -9.10
C TYR A 67 -7.00 7.00 -8.76
N PHE A 68 -5.73 6.93 -8.33
CA PHE A 68 -4.92 8.09 -7.96
C PHE A 68 -3.99 8.59 -9.09
N ASP A 69 -4.17 8.09 -10.32
CA ASP A 69 -3.36 8.43 -11.49
C ASP A 69 -1.84 8.35 -11.24
N VAL A 70 -1.40 7.25 -10.61
CA VAL A 70 0.01 6.97 -10.32
C VAL A 70 0.45 5.67 -10.98
N SER A 71 1.65 5.65 -11.55
CA SER A 71 2.24 4.42 -12.08
C SER A 71 2.67 3.47 -10.95
N LEU A 72 2.80 2.17 -11.23
CA LEU A 72 3.33 1.23 -10.23
C LEU A 72 4.75 1.61 -9.77
N THR A 73 5.60 2.08 -10.70
CA THR A 73 6.93 2.59 -10.37
C THR A 73 6.85 3.80 -9.46
N GLY A 74 5.96 4.75 -9.75
CA GLY A 74 5.73 5.93 -8.90
C GLY A 74 5.16 5.57 -7.53
N PHE A 75 4.30 4.54 -7.47
CA PHE A 75 3.77 4.03 -6.20
C PHE A 75 4.90 3.53 -5.30
N PHE A 76 5.81 2.71 -5.82
CA PHE A 76 6.93 2.13 -5.05
C PHE A 76 8.14 3.05 -4.89
N GLN A 77 8.11 4.26 -5.46
CA GLN A 77 9.21 5.20 -5.31
C GLN A 77 9.42 5.57 -3.84
N GLY A 78 10.64 5.32 -3.33
CA GLY A 78 10.99 5.58 -1.93
C GLY A 78 10.54 4.51 -0.93
N ILE A 79 10.00 3.38 -1.41
CA ILE A 79 9.77 2.18 -0.60
C ILE A 79 11.01 1.28 -0.74
N SER A 80 11.98 1.45 0.17
CA SER A 80 13.20 0.62 0.29
C SER A 80 13.25 -0.07 1.63
#